data_AF-A0A1V5WGD3-F1
#
_entry.id   AF-A0A1V5WGD3-F1
#
_cell.length_a   1.000
_cell.length_b   1.000
_cell.length_c   1.000
_cell.angle_alpha   90.00
_cell.angle_beta   90.00
_cell.angle_gamma   90.00
#
_symmetry.space_group_name_H-M   'P 1'
#
loop_
_entity.id
_entity.type
_entity.pdbx_description
1 polymer ?
#
loop_
_entity_poly.entity_id
_entity_poly.type
_entity_poly.pdbx_seq_one_letter_code
_entity_poly.pdbx_strand_id
1 'polypeptide(L)'
;MTGYGEFRADLAGGLRGVTAAFDMLRGSLGTDDALYASEQLARAAERYEHQVAGSRRAAFDEALVKGQAATPERERVMTEILAGVVADMEVAAALFVAGGAVGETPEAATPEELEAVSRDLQQVTQAVAGPELAAPDTLRRFGLDEVPAPAKAAAVPDAPTAKAAFEKQLEAVFKALQEETKKVLTAALTGVDDLDDKLLGEAIGMIGKQAGALPGLGKLVSKGLALAVKAMDALTELLGKDLVPELQKKAEELLKTLKEGGNLVDQFLAYSLGVTPSTQTIRELLAQTTADGAAIDSGVQKLLALQAHFTGQTAMMGRLVKALNTGKKFVGKLLPEATAVLLFGTFYLVAMDFTLLNAMDHADTTTLIVFVPGVVQISRAALA
;
A
#
# COMPACT_ATOMS: atom_id res chain seq x y z
N MET A 1 -12.54 10.04 23.20
CA MET A 1 -11.58 9.97 22.07
C MET A 1 -12.00 8.77 21.24
N THR A 2 -12.00 8.89 19.91
CA THR A 2 -12.28 7.74 19.03
C THR A 2 -11.06 6.81 19.03
N GLY A 3 -11.25 5.50 18.81
CA GLY A 3 -10.13 4.53 18.79
C GLY A 3 -9.07 4.89 17.75
N TYR A 4 -9.48 5.60 16.69
CA TYR A 4 -8.64 6.19 15.67
C TYR A 4 -7.57 7.19 16.17
N GLY A 5 -7.94 8.17 17.03
CA GLY A 5 -7.00 9.20 17.48
C GLY A 5 -5.88 8.63 18.36
N GLU A 6 -6.21 7.58 19.12
CA GLU A 6 -5.25 6.82 19.94
C GLU A 6 -4.29 6.01 19.07
N PHE A 7 -4.79 5.36 18.00
CA PHE A 7 -3.95 4.59 17.08
C PHE A 7 -2.81 5.40 16.47
N ARG A 8 -3.10 6.60 15.97
CA ARG A 8 -2.08 7.46 15.37
C ARG A 8 -1.04 7.96 16.38
N ALA A 9 -1.49 8.30 17.60
CA ALA A 9 -0.59 8.74 18.65
C ALA A 9 0.35 7.62 19.11
N ASP A 10 -0.17 6.41 19.27
CA ASP A 10 0.60 5.21 19.60
C ASP A 10 1.61 4.88 18.49
N LEU A 11 1.17 4.94 17.23
CA LEU A 11 2.02 4.72 16.05
C LEU A 11 3.19 5.71 16.01
N ALA A 12 2.91 7.02 16.21
CA ALA A 12 3.94 8.05 16.26
C ALA A 12 4.93 7.83 17.43
N GLY A 13 4.42 7.50 18.61
CA GLY A 13 5.23 7.25 19.80
C GLY A 13 6.18 6.06 19.62
N GLY A 14 5.65 4.94 19.14
CA GLY A 14 6.43 3.74 18.88
C GLY A 14 7.49 3.94 17.80
N LEU A 15 7.13 4.60 16.69
CA LEU A 15 8.06 4.87 15.58
C LEU A 15 9.24 5.74 16.02
N ARG A 16 9.00 6.82 16.78
CA ARG A 16 10.10 7.65 17.32
C ARG A 16 11.07 6.82 18.15
N GLY A 17 10.56 5.88 18.94
CA GLY A 17 11.38 4.97 19.73
C GLY A 17 12.24 4.05 18.87
N VAL A 18 11.66 3.47 17.80
CA VAL A 18 12.38 2.61 16.85
C VAL A 18 13.44 3.41 16.10
N THR A 19 13.08 4.57 15.53
CA THR A 19 14.01 5.42 14.77
C THR A 19 15.21 5.84 15.62
N ALA A 20 14.98 6.31 16.85
CA ALA A 20 16.07 6.69 17.75
C ALA A 20 17.00 5.50 18.07
N ALA A 21 16.43 4.31 18.31
CA ALA A 21 17.22 3.12 18.60
C ALA A 21 18.00 2.61 17.37
N PHE A 22 17.43 2.74 16.16
CA PHE A 22 18.10 2.40 14.91
C PHE A 22 19.26 3.36 14.63
N ASP A 23 19.07 4.66 14.81
CA ASP A 23 20.13 5.66 14.64
C ASP A 23 21.25 5.48 15.66
N MET A 24 20.92 5.09 16.90
CA MET A 24 21.90 4.71 17.91
C MET A 24 22.73 3.49 17.45
N LEU A 25 22.08 2.43 16.95
CA LEU A 25 22.79 1.27 16.43
C LEU A 25 23.73 1.65 15.29
N ARG A 26 23.24 2.42 14.31
CA ARG A 26 24.05 2.89 13.18
C ARG A 26 25.30 3.65 13.63
N GLY A 27 25.17 4.51 14.64
CA GLY A 27 26.28 5.26 15.23
C GLY A 27 27.27 4.42 16.06
N SER A 28 26.83 3.25 16.55
CA SER A 28 27.63 2.34 17.38
C SER A 28 28.25 1.18 16.59
N LEU A 29 27.97 1.02 15.28
CA LEU A 29 28.58 -0.04 14.47
C LEU A 29 30.12 0.08 14.46
N GLY A 30 30.79 -1.05 14.66
CA GLY A 30 32.27 -1.11 14.77
C GLY A 30 32.81 -0.70 16.14
N THR A 31 31.94 -0.46 17.13
CA THR A 31 32.31 -0.19 18.53
C THR A 31 31.81 -1.30 19.45
N ASP A 32 32.30 -1.32 20.70
CA ASP A 32 31.83 -2.26 21.73
C ASP A 32 30.34 -2.05 22.10
N ASP A 33 29.76 -0.89 21.77
CA ASP A 33 28.38 -0.53 22.08
C ASP A 33 27.36 -1.12 21.09
N ALA A 34 27.79 -1.71 19.97
CA ALA A 34 26.90 -2.22 18.92
C ALA A 34 25.90 -3.27 19.44
N LEU A 35 26.34 -4.13 20.37
CA LEU A 35 25.48 -5.16 20.98
C LEU A 35 24.41 -4.54 21.89
N TYR A 36 24.79 -3.54 22.69
CA TYR A 36 23.83 -2.81 23.50
C TYR A 36 22.82 -2.07 22.62
N ALA A 37 23.27 -1.44 21.55
CA ALA A 37 22.40 -0.71 20.64
C ALA A 37 21.43 -1.62 19.89
N SER A 38 21.86 -2.83 19.50
CA SER A 38 20.98 -3.83 18.88
C SER A 38 19.92 -4.33 19.86
N GLU A 39 20.25 -4.50 21.14
CA GLU A 39 19.27 -4.83 22.17
C GLU A 39 18.23 -3.72 22.35
N GLN A 40 18.66 -2.45 22.35
CA GLN A 40 17.73 -1.32 22.47
C GLN A 40 16.79 -1.23 21.28
N LEU A 41 17.27 -1.49 20.06
CA LEU A 41 16.44 -1.57 18.87
C LEU A 41 15.40 -2.70 18.98
N ALA A 42 15.82 -3.89 19.43
CA ALA A 42 14.89 -5.00 19.63
C ALA A 42 13.80 -4.69 20.69
N ARG A 43 14.16 -3.99 21.77
CA ARG A 43 13.21 -3.54 22.80
C ARG A 43 12.30 -2.42 22.28
N ALA A 44 12.81 -1.52 21.45
CA ALA A 44 12.01 -0.47 20.82
C ALA A 44 10.95 -1.06 19.89
N ALA A 45 11.31 -2.06 19.07
CA ALA A 45 10.37 -2.77 18.20
C ALA A 45 9.28 -3.51 18.99
N GLU A 46 9.63 -4.13 20.12
CA GLU A 46 8.65 -4.80 21.00
C GLU A 46 7.68 -3.81 21.64
N ARG A 47 8.17 -2.65 22.10
CA ARG A 47 7.30 -1.57 22.61
C ARG A 47 6.39 -1.01 21.53
N TYR A 48 6.92 -0.80 20.32
CA TYR A 48 6.14 -0.38 19.16
C TYR A 48 4.98 -1.36 18.91
N GLU A 49 5.29 -2.65 18.84
CA GLU A 49 4.30 -3.71 18.60
C GLU A 49 3.21 -3.72 19.68
N HIS A 50 3.59 -3.64 20.96
CA HIS A 50 2.63 -3.62 22.07
C HIS A 50 1.76 -2.36 22.09
N GLN A 51 2.32 -1.20 21.77
CA GLN A 51 1.58 0.07 21.74
C GLN A 51 0.55 0.08 20.61
N VAL A 52 0.92 -0.39 19.43
CA VAL A 52 0.09 -0.26 18.23
C VAL A 52 -0.99 -1.36 18.13
N ALA A 53 -0.79 -2.53 18.74
CA ALA A 53 -1.68 -3.68 18.58
C ALA A 53 -3.13 -3.41 19.06
N GLY A 54 -3.30 -2.81 20.23
CA GLY A 54 -4.62 -2.57 20.82
C GLY A 54 -5.43 -1.54 20.05
N SER A 55 -4.81 -0.42 19.72
CA SER A 55 -5.45 0.69 19.00
C SER A 55 -5.71 0.38 17.52
N ARG A 56 -4.87 -0.45 16.88
CA ARG A 56 -5.13 -0.96 15.52
C ARG A 56 -6.40 -1.79 15.44
N ARG A 57 -6.63 -2.69 16.40
CA ARG A 57 -7.84 -3.54 16.40
C ARG A 57 -9.10 -2.69 16.50
N ALA A 58 -9.08 -1.68 17.36
CA ALA A 58 -10.18 -0.72 17.48
C ALA A 58 -10.44 0.02 16.15
N ALA A 59 -9.39 0.46 15.46
CA ALA A 59 -9.52 1.10 14.14
C ALA A 59 -10.12 0.17 13.07
N PHE A 60 -9.75 -1.12 13.06
CA PHE A 60 -10.36 -2.11 12.16
C PHE A 60 -11.84 -2.35 12.45
N ASP A 61 -12.21 -2.48 13.73
CA ASP A 61 -13.60 -2.70 14.14
C ASP A 61 -14.49 -1.50 13.78
N GLU A 62 -13.93 -0.28 13.75
CA GLU A 62 -14.59 0.94 13.28
C GLU A 62 -14.72 0.99 11.74
N ALA A 63 -13.71 0.52 10.99
CA ALA A 63 -13.67 0.62 9.52
C ALA A 63 -14.37 -0.51 8.74
N LEU A 64 -14.44 -1.71 9.30
CA LEU A 64 -14.86 -2.93 8.59
C LEU A 64 -16.32 -3.32 8.81
N VAL A 65 -17.20 -2.38 9.17
CA VAL A 65 -18.65 -2.64 9.24
C VAL A 65 -19.19 -2.94 7.84
N LYS A 66 -19.52 -4.22 7.59
CA LYS A 66 -19.99 -4.71 6.28
C LYS A 66 -21.26 -3.99 5.81
N GLY A 67 -21.33 -3.71 4.51
CA GLY A 67 -22.53 -3.21 3.82
C GLY A 67 -22.77 -1.70 3.91
N GLN A 68 -21.86 -0.94 4.50
CA GLN A 68 -21.93 0.51 4.53
C GLN A 68 -21.30 1.14 3.27
N ALA A 69 -21.92 2.22 2.79
CA ALA A 69 -21.42 3.02 1.68
C ALA A 69 -20.03 3.61 1.98
N ALA A 70 -19.27 3.97 0.95
CA ALA A 70 -18.05 4.75 1.11
C ALA A 70 -18.38 6.09 1.79
N THR A 71 -17.91 6.28 3.02
CA THR A 71 -17.99 7.54 3.74
C THR A 71 -16.59 8.15 3.87
N PRO A 72 -16.45 9.48 3.95
CA PRO A 72 -15.15 10.12 4.17
C PRO A 72 -14.44 9.62 5.44
N GLU A 73 -15.22 9.24 6.46
CA GLU A 73 -14.68 8.67 7.70
C GLU A 73 -14.09 7.28 7.48
N ARG A 74 -14.78 6.41 6.73
CA ARG A 74 -14.27 5.08 6.38
C ARG A 74 -13.04 5.17 5.50
N GLU A 75 -13.06 6.02 4.47
CA GLU A 75 -11.88 6.29 3.63
C GLU A 75 -10.67 6.70 4.48
N ARG A 76 -10.87 7.64 5.42
CA ARG A 76 -9.82 8.09 6.35
C ARG A 76 -9.25 6.96 7.20
N VAL A 77 -10.11 6.14 7.84
CA VAL A 77 -9.62 5.05 8.70
C VAL A 77 -8.87 3.99 7.87
N MET A 78 -9.35 3.70 6.66
CA MET A 78 -8.67 2.78 5.73
C MET A 78 -7.30 3.30 5.28
N THR A 79 -7.19 4.59 4.96
CA THR A 79 -5.91 5.25 4.66
C THR A 79 -4.92 5.11 5.82
N GLU A 80 -5.40 5.23 7.06
CA GLU A 80 -4.56 5.21 8.26
C GLU A 80 -4.16 3.78 8.65
N ILE A 81 -5.03 2.79 8.41
CA ILE A 81 -4.65 1.38 8.50
C ILE A 81 -3.55 1.07 7.48
N LEU A 82 -3.71 1.49 6.22
CA LEU A 82 -2.69 1.31 5.18
C LEU A 82 -1.37 2.00 5.55
N ALA A 83 -1.45 3.21 6.11
CA ALA A 83 -0.28 3.92 6.64
C ALA A 83 0.41 3.15 7.78
N GLY A 84 -0.37 2.51 8.67
CA GLY A 84 0.14 1.61 9.71
C GLY A 84 0.80 0.35 9.17
N VAL A 85 0.27 -0.23 8.08
CA VAL A 85 0.91 -1.35 7.36
C VAL A 85 2.27 -0.92 6.79
N VAL A 86 2.34 0.25 6.15
CA VAL A 86 3.61 0.79 5.64
C VAL A 86 4.59 1.01 6.80
N ALA A 87 4.13 1.59 7.92
CA ALA A 87 4.97 1.78 9.09
C ALA A 87 5.53 0.46 9.66
N ASP A 88 4.71 -0.59 9.78
CA ASP A 88 5.18 -1.91 10.19
C ASP A 88 6.26 -2.46 9.25
N MET A 89 6.07 -2.30 7.94
CA MET A 89 7.00 -2.78 6.93
C MET A 89 8.32 -2.02 6.95
N GLU A 90 8.30 -0.71 7.22
CA GLU A 90 9.50 0.12 7.33
C GLU A 90 10.28 -0.20 8.62
N VAL A 91 9.56 -0.46 9.73
CA VAL A 91 10.18 -1.00 10.96
C VAL A 91 10.76 -2.39 10.70
N ALA A 92 10.07 -3.25 9.96
CA ALA A 92 10.58 -4.57 9.59
C ALA A 92 11.86 -4.47 8.75
N ALA A 93 11.86 -3.61 7.73
CA ALA A 93 13.04 -3.34 6.90
C ALA A 93 14.23 -2.86 7.73
N ALA A 94 14.01 -1.97 8.70
CA ALA A 94 15.05 -1.52 9.62
C ALA A 94 15.60 -2.65 10.47
N LEU A 95 14.74 -3.53 10.98
CA LEU A 95 15.17 -4.69 11.76
C LEU A 95 15.96 -5.69 10.90
N PHE A 96 15.59 -5.89 9.63
CA PHE A 96 16.33 -6.76 8.71
C PHE A 96 17.73 -6.20 8.40
N VAL A 97 17.83 -4.91 8.05
CA VAL A 97 19.11 -4.26 7.76
C VAL A 97 19.98 -4.19 9.01
N ALA A 98 19.41 -3.87 10.17
CA ALA A 98 20.12 -3.90 11.44
C ALA A 98 20.63 -5.31 11.78
N GLY A 99 19.81 -6.34 11.56
CA GLY A 99 20.20 -7.74 11.68
C GLY A 99 21.42 -8.07 10.82
N GLY A 100 21.43 -7.65 9.56
CA GLY A 100 22.59 -7.81 8.68
C GLY A 100 23.82 -7.02 9.10
N ALA A 101 23.66 -5.84 9.70
CA ALA A 101 24.76 -5.04 10.22
C ALA A 101 25.43 -5.66 11.46
N VAL A 102 24.68 -6.39 12.28
CA VAL A 102 25.18 -7.06 13.50
C VAL A 102 25.48 -8.55 13.32
N GLY A 103 25.37 -9.06 12.09
CA GLY A 103 25.72 -10.44 11.76
C GLY A 103 24.66 -11.50 12.11
N GLU A 104 23.40 -11.11 12.28
CA GLU A 104 22.29 -12.07 12.40
C GLU A 104 21.93 -12.75 11.06
N THR A 105 22.39 -12.18 9.93
CA THR A 105 22.15 -12.70 8.58
C THR A 105 23.47 -12.97 7.85
N PRO A 106 23.50 -13.90 6.87
CA PRO A 106 24.71 -14.16 6.06
C PRO A 106 25.09 -12.97 5.18
N GLU A 107 24.10 -12.17 4.79
CA GLU A 107 24.29 -10.96 4.02
C GLU A 107 24.60 -9.80 4.97
N ALA A 108 25.76 -9.15 4.80
CA ALA A 108 26.09 -7.96 5.57
C ALA A 108 25.37 -6.74 4.96
N ALA A 109 24.79 -5.89 5.81
CA ALA A 109 24.20 -4.64 5.36
C ALA A 109 25.28 -3.65 4.94
N THR A 110 25.08 -2.95 3.81
CA THR A 110 25.99 -1.88 3.42
C THR A 110 25.68 -0.57 4.17
N PRO A 111 26.65 0.36 4.28
CA PRO A 111 26.39 1.69 4.84
C PRO A 111 25.24 2.42 4.15
N GLU A 112 25.15 2.31 2.83
CA GLU A 112 24.10 2.96 2.02
C GLU A 112 22.71 2.39 2.35
N GLU A 113 22.60 1.10 2.66
CA GLU A 113 21.34 0.46 3.05
C GLU A 113 20.89 0.93 4.44
N LEU A 114 21.83 1.04 5.38
CA LEU A 114 21.58 1.60 6.71
C LEU A 114 21.13 3.06 6.63
N GLU A 115 21.76 3.86 5.78
CA GLU A 115 21.35 5.25 5.54
C GLU A 115 20.00 5.36 4.85
N ALA A 116 19.74 4.53 3.84
CA ALA A 116 18.46 4.52 3.14
C ALA A 116 17.31 4.21 4.10
N VAL A 117 17.44 3.17 4.92
CA VAL A 117 16.38 2.79 5.87
C VAL A 117 16.26 3.78 7.03
N SER A 118 17.35 4.38 7.50
CA SER A 118 17.27 5.48 8.48
C SER A 118 16.43 6.64 7.93
N ARG A 119 16.68 7.05 6.67
CA ARG A 119 15.88 8.11 6.01
C ARG A 119 14.42 7.71 5.86
N ASP A 120 14.14 6.50 5.37
CA ASP A 120 12.78 6.01 5.14
C ASP A 120 11.98 5.95 6.47
N LEU A 121 12.61 5.49 7.56
CA LEU A 121 12.04 5.49 8.91
C LEU A 121 11.78 6.89 9.46
N GLN A 122 12.73 7.81 9.31
CA GLN A 122 12.58 9.19 9.75
C GLN A 122 11.41 9.87 9.03
N GLN A 123 11.33 9.64 7.72
CA GLN A 123 10.26 10.14 6.88
C GLN A 123 8.88 9.60 7.30
N VAL A 124 8.74 8.30 7.55
CA VAL A 124 7.48 7.72 8.06
C VAL A 124 7.14 8.26 9.44
N THR A 125 8.12 8.37 10.32
CA THR A 125 7.93 8.90 11.68
C THR A 125 7.40 10.33 11.63
N GLN A 126 7.96 11.18 10.77
CA GLN A 126 7.48 12.54 10.55
C GLN A 126 6.08 12.56 9.94
N ALA A 127 5.79 11.64 9.01
CA ALA A 127 4.48 11.55 8.36
C ALA A 127 3.36 11.27 9.38
N VAL A 128 3.57 10.27 10.25
CA VAL A 128 2.62 9.88 11.30
C VAL A 128 2.49 10.97 12.37
N ALA A 129 3.62 11.55 12.80
CA ALA A 129 3.68 12.54 13.88
C ALA A 129 3.10 13.91 13.51
N GLY A 130 2.95 14.24 12.23
CA GLY A 130 2.36 15.51 11.79
C GLY A 130 0.88 15.63 12.15
N PRO A 131 0.24 16.80 11.93
CA PRO A 131 -1.17 17.02 12.26
C PRO A 131 -2.09 16.09 11.47
N GLU A 132 -3.25 15.78 12.03
CA GLU A 132 -4.27 15.01 11.33
C GLU A 132 -4.68 15.70 10.02
N LEU A 133 -4.80 14.93 8.95
CA LEU A 133 -5.16 15.42 7.62
C LEU A 133 -6.29 14.57 7.05
N ALA A 134 -7.09 15.19 6.18
CA ALA A 134 -7.99 14.44 5.32
C ALA A 134 -7.20 13.81 4.16
N ALA A 135 -7.76 12.75 3.57
CA ALA A 135 -7.37 12.32 2.24
C ALA A 135 -7.65 13.45 1.22
N PRO A 136 -6.76 13.74 0.25
CA PRO A 136 -5.55 13.00 -0.13
C PRO A 136 -4.28 13.42 0.64
N ASP A 137 -4.29 14.48 1.44
CA ASP A 137 -3.08 15.05 2.02
C ASP A 137 -2.36 14.10 3.00
N THR A 138 -3.09 13.21 3.69
CA THR A 138 -2.49 12.11 4.47
C THR A 138 -1.67 11.18 3.58
N LEU A 139 -2.20 10.75 2.44
CA LEU A 139 -1.50 9.87 1.51
C LEU A 139 -0.26 10.54 0.93
N ARG A 140 -0.34 11.83 0.58
CA ARG A 140 0.80 12.61 0.09
C ARG A 140 1.94 12.64 1.11
N ARG A 141 1.59 12.74 2.39
CA ARG A 141 2.57 12.76 3.47
C ARG A 141 3.29 11.42 3.66
N PHE A 142 2.60 10.30 3.49
CA PHE A 142 3.18 8.96 3.62
C PHE A 142 3.80 8.42 2.31
N GLY A 143 3.33 8.92 1.17
CA GLY A 143 3.92 8.76 -0.17
C GLY A 143 5.06 9.75 -0.47
N LEU A 144 5.49 10.51 0.54
CA LEU A 144 6.71 11.31 0.61
C LEU A 144 7.00 12.18 -0.63
N ASP A 145 6.17 13.20 -0.83
CA ASP A 145 6.33 14.30 -1.79
C ASP A 145 6.24 13.95 -3.30
N GLU A 146 6.23 12.67 -3.67
CA GLU A 146 6.07 12.24 -5.08
C GLU A 146 4.64 12.41 -5.60
N VAL A 147 3.67 12.57 -4.71
CA VAL A 147 2.26 12.75 -5.05
C VAL A 147 1.99 14.25 -5.21
N PRO A 148 1.76 14.77 -6.44
CA PRO A 148 1.45 16.17 -6.64
C PRO A 148 0.14 16.53 -5.95
N ALA A 149 0.02 17.80 -5.55
CA ALA A 149 -1.25 18.32 -5.05
C ALA A 149 -2.30 18.13 -6.14
N PRO A 150 -3.56 17.80 -5.78
CA PRO A 150 -4.62 17.85 -6.76
C PRO A 150 -4.59 19.25 -7.38
N ALA A 151 -4.31 19.29 -8.69
CA ALA A 151 -4.28 20.55 -9.40
C ALA A 151 -5.67 21.18 -9.27
N LYS A 152 -5.76 22.47 -9.00
CA LYS A 152 -7.04 23.16 -9.17
C LYS A 152 -7.26 23.33 -10.66
N ALA A 153 -8.25 22.64 -11.21
CA ALA A 153 -8.72 22.97 -12.56
C ALA A 153 -9.13 24.45 -12.58
N ALA A 154 -8.75 25.17 -13.64
CA ALA A 154 -9.18 26.54 -13.85
C ALA A 154 -10.70 26.54 -14.08
N ALA A 155 -11.42 27.44 -13.40
CA ALA A 155 -12.86 27.60 -13.64
C ALA A 155 -13.09 28.00 -15.10
N VAL A 156 -13.98 27.29 -15.77
CA VAL A 156 -14.20 27.45 -17.20
C VAL A 156 -15.53 28.20 -17.43
N PRO A 157 -15.57 29.21 -18.32
CA PRO A 157 -16.71 30.13 -18.41
C PRO A 157 -17.96 29.55 -19.09
N ASP A 158 -17.85 28.44 -19.82
CA ASP A 158 -18.95 27.88 -20.62
C ASP A 158 -19.01 26.34 -20.57
N ALA A 159 -20.22 25.80 -20.71
CA ALA A 159 -20.48 24.36 -20.61
C ALA A 159 -19.75 23.51 -21.67
N PRO A 160 -19.65 23.91 -22.96
CA PRO A 160 -18.84 23.17 -23.95
C PRO A 160 -17.38 22.99 -23.52
N THR A 161 -16.73 24.06 -23.04
CA THR A 161 -15.34 23.99 -22.62
C THR A 161 -15.19 23.16 -21.33
N ALA A 162 -16.14 23.23 -20.40
CA ALA A 162 -16.18 22.38 -19.21
C ALA A 162 -16.33 20.89 -19.55
N LYS A 163 -17.18 20.53 -20.53
CA LYS A 163 -17.33 19.15 -21.03
C LYS A 163 -16.02 18.61 -21.61
N ALA A 164 -15.32 19.40 -22.43
CA ALA A 164 -14.02 19.01 -22.99
C ALA A 164 -12.94 18.83 -21.90
N ALA A 165 -12.92 19.69 -20.89
CA ALA A 165 -12.03 19.54 -19.73
C ALA A 165 -12.35 18.26 -18.94
N PHE A 166 -13.63 17.93 -18.79
CA PHE A 166 -14.08 16.70 -18.16
C PHE A 166 -13.61 15.45 -18.91
N GLU A 167 -13.80 15.38 -20.23
CA GLU A 167 -13.33 14.24 -21.04
C GLU A 167 -11.81 14.07 -20.95
N LYS A 168 -11.06 15.17 -21.06
CA LYS A 168 -9.60 15.13 -20.91
C LYS A 168 -9.17 14.61 -19.54
N GLN A 169 -9.85 15.06 -18.48
CA GLN A 169 -9.55 14.60 -17.14
C GLN A 169 -9.93 13.12 -16.94
N LEU A 170 -11.04 12.67 -17.51
CA LEU A 170 -11.44 11.26 -17.49
C LEU A 170 -10.37 10.35 -18.10
N GLU A 171 -9.85 10.73 -19.28
CA GLU A 171 -8.75 10.00 -19.93
C GLU A 171 -7.49 10.00 -19.07
N ALA A 172 -7.17 11.13 -18.43
CA ALA A 172 -6.02 11.24 -17.55
C ALA A 172 -6.15 10.35 -16.29
N VAL A 173 -7.34 10.26 -15.68
CA VAL A 173 -7.57 9.38 -14.53
C VAL A 173 -7.38 7.93 -14.92
N PHE A 174 -8.05 7.42 -15.97
CA PHE A 174 -7.89 6.02 -16.36
C PHE A 174 -6.46 5.67 -16.76
N LYS A 175 -5.76 6.59 -17.43
CA LYS A 175 -4.34 6.42 -17.74
C LYS A 175 -3.49 6.31 -16.48
N ALA A 176 -3.70 7.19 -15.50
CA ALA A 176 -3.00 7.14 -14.21
C ALA A 176 -3.31 5.84 -13.44
N LEU A 177 -4.58 5.40 -13.43
CA LEU A 177 -4.97 4.12 -12.82
C LEU A 177 -4.18 2.96 -13.44
N GLN A 178 -4.07 2.90 -14.77
CA GLN A 178 -3.30 1.86 -15.46
C GLN A 178 -1.80 1.94 -15.18
N GLU A 179 -1.19 3.11 -15.38
CA GLU A 179 0.27 3.28 -15.30
C GLU A 179 0.79 3.04 -13.89
N GLU A 180 0.13 3.59 -12.86
CA GLU A 180 0.58 3.41 -11.48
C GLU A 180 0.33 1.98 -10.99
N THR A 181 -0.78 1.34 -11.38
CA THR A 181 -1.00 -0.09 -11.10
C THR A 181 0.10 -0.93 -11.72
N LYS A 182 0.39 -0.72 -13.02
CA LYS A 182 1.41 -1.48 -13.76
C LYS A 182 2.80 -1.37 -13.14
N LYS A 183 3.18 -0.21 -12.60
CA LYS A 183 4.46 -0.01 -11.92
C LYS A 183 4.59 -0.94 -10.70
N VAL A 184 3.59 -0.92 -9.82
CA VAL A 184 3.60 -1.74 -8.60
C VAL A 184 3.53 -3.23 -8.94
N LEU A 185 2.66 -3.62 -9.90
CA LEU A 185 2.54 -5.01 -10.34
C LEU A 185 3.84 -5.55 -10.92
N THR A 186 4.51 -4.79 -11.79
CA THR A 186 5.81 -5.19 -12.37
C THR A 186 6.88 -5.31 -11.29
N ALA A 187 6.93 -4.36 -10.33
CA ALA A 187 7.89 -4.40 -9.24
C ALA A 187 7.68 -5.61 -8.31
N ALA A 188 6.43 -5.94 -8.00
CA ALA A 188 6.09 -7.12 -7.22
C ALA A 188 6.34 -8.42 -7.99
N LEU A 189 6.08 -8.44 -9.30
CA LEU A 189 6.36 -9.59 -10.17
C LEU A 189 7.84 -9.94 -10.17
N THR A 190 8.74 -8.94 -10.24
CA THR A 190 10.19 -9.19 -10.12
C THR A 190 10.56 -9.90 -8.81
N GLY A 191 9.76 -9.70 -7.75
CA GLY A 191 9.91 -10.40 -6.48
C GLY A 191 9.54 -11.88 -6.50
N VAL A 192 8.79 -12.33 -7.49
CA VAL A 192 8.28 -13.71 -7.64
C VAL A 192 8.67 -14.38 -8.97
N ASP A 193 9.47 -13.72 -9.81
CA ASP A 193 9.85 -14.21 -11.14
C ASP A 193 10.82 -15.40 -11.09
N ASP A 194 11.50 -15.57 -9.96
CA ASP A 194 12.37 -16.72 -9.67
C ASP A 194 11.59 -17.97 -9.22
N LEU A 195 10.26 -17.91 -9.13
CA LEU A 195 9.42 -19.00 -8.64
C LEU A 195 8.86 -19.86 -9.76
N ASP A 196 8.99 -21.19 -9.62
CA ASP A 196 8.31 -22.13 -10.51
C ASP A 196 6.78 -22.12 -10.31
N ASP A 197 6.04 -22.63 -11.30
CA ASP A 197 4.57 -22.61 -11.29
C ASP A 197 3.96 -23.38 -10.12
N LYS A 198 4.65 -24.40 -9.61
CA LYS A 198 4.17 -25.20 -8.48
C LYS A 198 4.28 -24.39 -7.18
N LEU A 199 5.43 -23.78 -6.94
CA LEU A 199 5.68 -22.95 -5.76
C LEU A 199 4.81 -21.69 -5.77
N LEU A 200 4.54 -21.12 -6.95
CA LEU A 200 3.57 -20.04 -7.10
C LEU A 200 2.16 -20.48 -6.71
N GLY A 201 1.70 -21.64 -7.20
CA GLY A 201 0.40 -22.20 -6.81
C GLY A 201 0.30 -22.44 -5.30
N GLU A 202 1.37 -22.93 -4.68
CA GLU A 202 1.43 -23.10 -3.22
C GLU A 202 1.42 -21.75 -2.48
N ALA A 203 2.12 -20.73 -2.97
CA ALA A 203 2.13 -19.38 -2.39
C ALA A 203 0.73 -18.71 -2.48
N ILE A 204 0.03 -18.86 -3.61
CA ILE A 204 -1.36 -18.44 -3.76
C ILE A 204 -2.23 -19.13 -2.71
N GLY A 205 -2.05 -20.44 -2.53
CA GLY A 205 -2.74 -21.23 -1.51
C GLY A 205 -2.46 -20.81 -0.06
N MET A 206 -1.44 -19.97 0.18
CA MET A 206 -1.07 -19.45 1.49
C MET A 206 -1.66 -18.07 1.81
N ILE A 207 -2.28 -17.39 0.83
CA ILE A 207 -2.99 -16.13 1.06
C ILE A 207 -4.06 -16.33 2.14
N GLY A 208 -4.08 -15.45 3.15
CA GLY A 208 -5.00 -15.51 4.28
C GLY A 208 -4.67 -16.56 5.35
N LYS A 209 -3.53 -17.26 5.24
CA LYS A 209 -3.03 -18.16 6.29
C LYS A 209 -1.91 -17.48 7.08
N GLN A 210 -1.90 -17.72 8.40
CA GLN A 210 -0.83 -17.23 9.26
C GLN A 210 0.49 -17.91 8.93
N ALA A 211 1.55 -17.12 8.80
CA ALA A 211 2.90 -17.66 8.72
C ALA A 211 3.27 -18.34 10.04
N GLY A 212 3.76 -19.57 9.98
CA GLY A 212 4.27 -20.27 11.16
C GLY A 212 5.53 -19.59 11.73
N ALA A 213 5.79 -19.79 13.02
CA ALA A 213 7.03 -19.32 13.64
C ALA A 213 8.25 -19.96 12.95
N LEU A 214 9.21 -19.15 12.52
CA LEU A 214 10.43 -19.62 11.87
C LEU A 214 11.55 -19.76 12.91
N PRO A 215 11.99 -20.99 13.25
CA PRO A 215 13.03 -21.23 14.24
C PRO A 215 14.42 -20.84 13.69
N GLY A 216 15.32 -20.40 14.58
CA GLY A 216 16.73 -20.19 14.26
C GLY A 216 17.12 -18.83 13.68
N LEU A 217 16.18 -17.87 13.60
CA LEU A 217 16.48 -16.50 13.21
C LEU A 217 17.08 -15.70 14.36
N GLY A 218 17.97 -14.74 14.02
CA GLY A 218 18.44 -13.73 14.96
C GLY A 218 17.28 -12.88 15.53
N LYS A 219 17.53 -12.18 16.64
CA LYS A 219 16.49 -11.49 17.41
C LYS A 219 15.85 -10.35 16.62
N LEU A 220 16.66 -9.53 15.93
CA LEU A 220 16.16 -8.44 15.09
C LEU A 220 15.42 -8.99 13.89
N VAL A 221 16.01 -9.97 13.20
CA VAL A 221 15.41 -10.60 12.02
C VAL A 221 14.07 -11.25 12.33
N SER A 222 13.97 -11.98 13.45
CA SER A 222 12.73 -12.61 13.90
C SER A 222 11.64 -11.58 14.18
N LYS A 223 11.98 -10.46 14.85
CA LYS A 223 11.02 -9.37 15.11
C LYS A 223 10.60 -8.66 13.82
N GLY A 224 11.53 -8.42 12.89
CA GLY A 224 11.21 -7.84 11.59
C GLY A 224 10.25 -8.73 10.80
N LEU A 225 10.47 -10.04 10.82
CA LEU A 225 9.60 -10.99 10.15
C LEU A 225 8.19 -11.01 10.77
N ALA A 226 8.10 -11.01 12.09
CA ALA A 226 6.82 -10.96 12.78
C ALA A 226 6.01 -9.70 12.42
N LEU A 227 6.66 -8.54 12.30
CA LEU A 227 6.03 -7.31 11.82
C LEU A 227 5.59 -7.39 10.36
N ALA A 228 6.44 -7.96 9.48
CA ALA A 228 6.08 -8.15 8.08
C ALA A 228 4.85 -9.06 7.91
N VAL A 229 4.79 -10.18 8.63
CA VAL A 229 3.61 -11.06 8.66
C VAL A 229 2.37 -10.30 9.10
N LYS A 230 2.45 -9.51 10.18
CA LYS A 230 1.33 -8.71 10.68
C LYS A 230 0.86 -7.64 9.70
N ALA A 231 1.78 -7.02 8.97
CA ALA A 231 1.44 -6.04 7.94
C ALA A 231 0.63 -6.71 6.81
N MET A 232 1.00 -7.93 6.41
CA MET A 232 0.31 -8.69 5.37
C MET A 232 -1.04 -9.24 5.83
N ASP A 233 -1.13 -9.68 7.09
CA ASP A 233 -2.40 -10.06 7.71
C ASP A 233 -3.36 -8.86 7.76
N ALA A 234 -2.85 -7.67 8.10
CA ALA A 234 -3.63 -6.44 8.11
C ALA A 234 -4.11 -6.04 6.71
N LEU A 235 -3.26 -6.15 5.66
CA LEU A 235 -3.71 -5.95 4.27
C LEU A 235 -4.77 -6.96 3.84
N THR A 236 -4.58 -8.23 4.17
CA THR A 236 -5.55 -9.28 3.84
C THR A 236 -6.87 -9.06 4.56
N GLU A 237 -6.84 -8.61 5.82
CA GLU A 237 -8.03 -8.22 6.59
C GLU A 237 -8.72 -7.00 5.98
N LEU A 238 -7.94 -6.04 5.46
CA LEU A 238 -8.43 -4.84 4.77
C LEU A 238 -9.21 -5.16 3.50
N LEU A 239 -8.77 -6.20 2.78
CA LEU A 239 -9.47 -6.75 1.62
C LEU A 239 -10.71 -7.55 1.98
N GLY A 240 -10.82 -8.00 3.23
CA GLY A 240 -11.91 -8.84 3.73
C GLY A 240 -11.52 -10.32 3.68
N LYS A 241 -11.41 -10.94 4.86
CA LYS A 241 -11.01 -12.35 5.02
C LYS A 241 -11.92 -13.34 4.28
N ASP A 242 -13.17 -12.97 4.04
CA ASP A 242 -14.12 -13.81 3.31
C ASP A 242 -13.89 -13.80 1.79
N LEU A 243 -13.04 -12.90 1.28
CA LEU A 243 -12.72 -12.77 -0.15
C LEU A 243 -11.43 -13.51 -0.54
N VAL A 244 -10.82 -14.27 0.38
CA VAL A 244 -9.58 -15.01 0.12
C VAL A 244 -9.68 -15.92 -1.13
N PRO A 245 -10.77 -16.68 -1.36
CA PRO A 245 -10.90 -17.47 -2.59
C PRO A 245 -10.90 -16.62 -3.87
N GLU A 246 -11.57 -15.48 -3.85
CA GLU A 246 -11.59 -14.53 -4.96
C GLU A 246 -10.21 -13.86 -5.19
N LEU A 247 -9.48 -13.55 -4.12
CA LEU A 247 -8.10 -13.06 -4.18
C LEU A 247 -7.19 -14.09 -4.84
N GLN A 248 -7.25 -15.35 -4.39
CA GLN A 248 -6.46 -16.44 -4.97
C GLN A 248 -6.70 -16.59 -6.47
N LYS A 249 -7.98 -16.57 -6.89
CA LYS A 249 -8.33 -16.64 -8.31
C LYS A 249 -7.79 -15.44 -9.11
N LYS A 250 -7.85 -14.24 -8.54
CA LYS A 250 -7.31 -13.03 -9.19
C LYS A 250 -5.79 -13.07 -9.30
N ALA A 251 -5.10 -13.55 -8.28
CA ALA A 251 -3.66 -13.75 -8.30
C ALA A 251 -3.25 -14.72 -9.42
N GLU A 252 -3.98 -15.82 -9.61
CA GLU A 252 -3.74 -16.77 -10.72
C GLU A 252 -3.93 -16.12 -12.10
N GLU A 253 -5.05 -15.42 -12.31
CA GLU A 253 -5.35 -14.74 -13.57
C GLU A 253 -4.28 -13.67 -13.88
N LEU A 254 -3.89 -12.90 -12.86
CA LEU A 254 -2.92 -11.83 -12.97
C LEU A 254 -1.51 -12.36 -13.27
N LEU A 255 -1.05 -13.39 -12.54
CA LEU A 255 0.26 -14.00 -12.77
C LEU A 255 0.36 -14.59 -14.18
N LYS A 256 -0.66 -15.30 -14.63
CA LYS A 256 -0.71 -15.85 -15.99
C LYS A 256 -0.53 -14.73 -17.03
N THR A 257 -1.29 -13.65 -16.88
CA THR A 257 -1.21 -12.49 -17.78
C THR A 257 0.17 -11.82 -17.76
N LEU A 258 0.74 -11.66 -16.57
CA LEU A 258 2.04 -11.02 -16.39
C LEU A 258 3.18 -11.85 -16.98
N LYS A 259 3.16 -13.17 -16.82
CA LYS A 259 4.15 -14.09 -17.41
C LYS A 259 4.07 -14.15 -18.94
N GLU A 260 2.87 -14.04 -19.51
CA GLU A 260 2.70 -13.99 -20.98
C GLU A 260 3.26 -12.69 -21.59
N GLY A 261 3.33 -11.60 -20.81
CA GLY A 261 4.06 -10.38 -21.15
C GLY A 261 3.49 -9.54 -22.30
N GLY A 262 4.25 -8.50 -22.70
CA GLY A 262 3.89 -7.62 -23.82
C GLY A 262 2.65 -6.77 -23.57
N ASN A 263 1.85 -6.53 -24.62
CA ASN A 263 0.64 -5.70 -24.55
C ASN A 263 -0.51 -6.35 -23.75
N LEU A 264 -0.38 -7.60 -23.31
CA LEU A 264 -1.43 -8.32 -22.58
C LEU A 264 -1.68 -7.71 -21.20
N VAL A 265 -0.64 -7.21 -20.54
CA VAL A 265 -0.77 -6.52 -19.24
C VAL A 265 -1.61 -5.24 -19.40
N ASP A 266 -1.33 -4.45 -20.44
CA ASP A 266 -2.08 -3.22 -20.72
C ASP A 266 -3.54 -3.52 -21.09
N GLN A 267 -3.78 -4.58 -21.87
CA GLN A 267 -5.13 -5.03 -22.23
C GLN A 267 -5.91 -5.56 -21.01
N PHE A 268 -5.27 -6.35 -20.16
CA PHE A 268 -5.85 -6.86 -18.94
C PHE A 268 -6.21 -5.76 -17.96
N LEU A 269 -5.33 -4.78 -17.76
CA LEU A 269 -5.61 -3.61 -16.93
C LEU A 269 -6.74 -2.77 -17.53
N ALA A 270 -6.73 -2.52 -18.84
CA ALA A 270 -7.81 -1.81 -19.51
C ALA A 270 -9.17 -2.50 -19.37
N TYR A 271 -9.18 -3.83 -19.46
CA TYR A 271 -10.37 -4.65 -19.25
C TYR A 271 -10.83 -4.61 -17.78
N SER A 272 -9.92 -4.85 -16.84
CA SER A 272 -10.22 -4.91 -15.40
C SER A 272 -10.73 -3.57 -14.87
N LEU A 273 -10.20 -2.46 -15.38
CA LEU A 273 -10.63 -1.10 -15.04
C LEU A 273 -11.83 -0.64 -15.88
N GLY A 274 -12.34 -1.47 -16.78
CA GLY A 274 -13.53 -1.14 -17.59
C GLY A 274 -13.38 0.15 -18.39
N VAL A 275 -12.17 0.47 -18.87
CA VAL A 275 -11.89 1.79 -19.48
C VAL A 275 -12.83 2.09 -20.64
N THR A 276 -13.01 1.14 -21.56
CA THR A 276 -13.92 1.29 -22.71
C THR A 276 -15.39 1.45 -22.30
N PRO A 277 -16.02 0.52 -21.56
CA PRO A 277 -17.43 0.67 -21.18
C PRO A 277 -17.70 1.89 -20.30
N SER A 278 -16.80 2.24 -19.37
CA SER A 278 -16.94 3.42 -18.51
C SER A 278 -16.83 4.72 -19.32
N THR A 279 -15.84 4.81 -20.21
CA THR A 279 -15.66 5.99 -21.08
C THR A 279 -16.87 6.20 -21.99
N GLN A 280 -17.41 5.12 -22.59
CA GLN A 280 -18.61 5.21 -23.41
C GLN A 280 -19.82 5.73 -22.59
N THR A 281 -20.07 5.12 -21.43
CA THR A 281 -21.17 5.52 -20.54
C THR A 281 -21.06 7.00 -20.15
N ILE A 282 -19.86 7.46 -19.81
CA ILE A 282 -19.64 8.85 -19.37
C ILE A 282 -19.76 9.84 -20.53
N ARG A 283 -19.32 9.47 -21.74
CA ARG A 283 -19.54 10.29 -22.95
C ARG A 283 -21.03 10.42 -23.28
N GLU A 284 -21.81 9.35 -23.12
CA GLU A 284 -23.27 9.40 -23.28
C GLU A 284 -23.91 10.34 -22.25
N LEU A 285 -23.48 10.29 -20.98
CA LEU A 285 -23.92 11.22 -19.93
C LEU A 285 -23.54 12.67 -20.26
N LEU A 286 -22.31 12.93 -20.71
CA LEU A 286 -21.85 14.26 -21.11
C LEU A 286 -22.64 14.83 -22.29
N ALA A 287 -23.04 13.99 -23.25
CA ALA A 287 -23.85 14.41 -24.38
C ALA A 287 -25.28 14.80 -23.95
N GLN A 288 -25.83 14.11 -22.96
CA GLN A 288 -27.22 14.28 -22.50
C GLN A 288 -27.36 15.28 -21.34
N THR A 289 -26.28 15.59 -20.64
CA THR A 289 -26.35 16.43 -19.43
C THR A 289 -26.79 17.87 -19.74
N THR A 290 -27.63 18.38 -18.83
CA THR A 290 -28.03 19.80 -18.76
C THR A 290 -27.34 20.53 -17.61
N ALA A 291 -26.41 19.87 -16.90
CA ALA A 291 -25.61 20.45 -15.84
C ALA A 291 -24.85 21.68 -16.35
N ASP A 292 -24.76 22.71 -15.51
CA ASP A 292 -24.01 23.92 -15.83
C ASP A 292 -22.48 23.67 -15.76
N GLY A 293 -21.71 24.64 -16.25
CA GLY A 293 -20.25 24.54 -16.25
C GLY A 293 -19.67 24.37 -14.84
N ALA A 294 -20.30 24.93 -13.81
CA ALA A 294 -19.81 24.84 -12.43
C ALA A 294 -19.97 23.43 -11.84
N ALA A 295 -21.09 22.75 -12.12
CA ALA A 295 -21.31 21.36 -11.74
C ALA A 295 -20.30 20.42 -12.42
N ILE A 296 -20.06 20.63 -13.73
CA ILE A 296 -19.08 19.85 -14.50
C ILE A 296 -17.66 20.11 -13.98
N ASP A 297 -17.28 21.35 -13.74
CA ASP A 297 -15.98 21.72 -13.16
C ASP A 297 -15.77 21.11 -11.77
N SER A 298 -16.81 21.09 -10.93
CA SER A 298 -16.77 20.37 -9.64
C SER A 298 -16.51 18.87 -9.83
N GLY A 299 -17.09 18.26 -10.86
CA GLY A 299 -16.78 16.89 -11.26
C GLY A 299 -15.31 16.71 -11.66
N VAL A 300 -14.74 17.63 -12.43
CA VAL A 300 -13.31 17.62 -12.78
C VAL A 300 -12.43 17.68 -11.53
N GLN A 301 -12.76 18.55 -10.56
CA GLN A 301 -12.00 18.63 -9.29
C GLN A 301 -12.05 17.32 -8.51
N LYS A 302 -13.22 16.66 -8.47
CA LYS A 302 -13.37 15.36 -7.81
C LYS A 302 -12.55 14.27 -8.51
N LEU A 303 -12.52 14.26 -9.84
CA LEU A 303 -11.67 13.33 -10.61
C LEU A 303 -10.18 13.58 -10.37
N LEU A 304 -9.75 14.84 -10.27
CA LEU A 304 -8.37 15.21 -9.91
C LEU A 304 -8.01 14.75 -8.49
N ALA A 305 -8.92 14.92 -7.53
CA ALA A 305 -8.75 14.44 -6.17
C ALA A 305 -8.67 12.90 -6.12
N LEU A 306 -9.54 12.21 -6.86
CA LEU A 306 -9.54 10.75 -6.98
C LEU A 306 -8.22 10.23 -7.57
N GLN A 307 -7.71 10.88 -8.61
CA GLN A 307 -6.41 10.53 -9.19
C GLN A 307 -5.27 10.71 -8.17
N ALA A 308 -5.22 11.85 -7.48
CA ALA A 308 -4.19 12.11 -6.47
C ALA A 308 -4.28 11.13 -5.29
N HIS A 309 -5.50 10.77 -4.88
CA HIS A 309 -5.75 9.74 -3.88
C HIS A 309 -5.18 8.39 -4.33
N PHE A 310 -5.51 7.94 -5.54
CA PHE A 310 -5.00 6.69 -6.07
C PHE A 310 -3.47 6.66 -6.15
N THR A 311 -2.85 7.71 -6.71
CA THR A 311 -1.39 7.83 -6.82
C THR A 311 -0.71 7.76 -5.45
N GLY A 312 -1.34 8.34 -4.41
CA GLY A 312 -0.82 8.25 -3.06
C GLY A 312 -0.89 6.83 -2.47
N GLN A 313 -1.98 6.10 -2.71
CA GLN A 313 -2.08 4.70 -2.27
C GLN A 313 -1.12 3.78 -3.03
N THR A 314 -0.93 3.97 -4.34
CA THR A 314 0.05 3.18 -5.10
C THR A 314 1.49 3.48 -4.69
N ALA A 315 1.82 4.73 -4.34
CA ALA A 315 3.13 5.06 -3.78
C ALA A 315 3.41 4.32 -2.46
N MET A 316 2.42 4.26 -1.56
CA MET A 316 2.49 3.44 -0.34
C MET A 316 2.74 1.96 -0.65
N MET A 317 2.04 1.40 -1.63
CA MET A 317 2.24 0.01 -2.04
C MET A 317 3.64 -0.22 -2.65
N GLY A 318 4.17 0.75 -3.40
CA GLY A 318 5.55 0.72 -3.88
C GLY A 318 6.58 0.64 -2.75
N ARG A 319 6.37 1.41 -1.66
CA ARG A 319 7.22 1.33 -0.46
C ARG A 319 7.13 -0.03 0.23
N LEU A 320 5.93 -0.58 0.33
CA LEU A 320 5.73 -1.91 0.87
C LEU A 320 6.48 -2.97 0.05
N VAL A 321 6.39 -2.93 -1.28
CA VAL A 321 7.16 -3.83 -2.16
C VAL A 321 8.66 -3.64 -1.98
N LYS A 322 9.14 -2.40 -1.82
CA LYS A 322 10.56 -2.11 -1.51
C LYS A 322 10.99 -2.74 -0.18
N ALA A 323 10.20 -2.59 0.88
CA ALA A 323 10.48 -3.21 2.18
C ALA A 323 10.44 -4.75 2.13
N LEU A 324 9.54 -5.33 1.32
CA LEU A 324 9.53 -6.76 1.03
C LEU A 324 10.80 -7.23 0.34
N ASN A 325 11.31 -6.48 -0.65
CA ASN A 325 12.58 -6.78 -1.31
C ASN A 325 13.75 -6.77 -0.31
N THR A 326 13.78 -5.80 0.62
CA THR A 326 14.75 -5.78 1.72
C THR A 326 14.63 -7.02 2.60
N GLY A 327 13.40 -7.40 2.99
CA GLY A 327 13.15 -8.64 3.74
C GLY A 327 13.63 -9.88 3.00
N LYS A 328 13.30 -10.02 1.71
CA LYS A 328 13.73 -11.15 0.86
C LYS A 328 15.25 -11.24 0.81
N LYS A 329 15.96 -10.12 0.66
CA LYS A 329 17.43 -10.07 0.64
C LYS A 329 18.05 -10.62 1.93
N PHE A 330 17.62 -10.14 3.09
CA PHE A 330 18.26 -10.45 4.38
C PHE A 330 17.77 -11.77 4.99
N VAL A 331 16.50 -12.13 4.78
CA VAL A 331 15.87 -13.31 5.39
C VAL A 331 15.75 -14.47 4.43
N GLY A 332 15.65 -14.24 3.12
CA GLY A 332 15.41 -15.30 2.13
C GLY A 332 16.45 -16.42 2.16
N LYS A 333 17.72 -16.08 2.40
CA LYS A 333 18.83 -17.06 2.52
C LYS A 333 18.89 -17.78 3.87
N LEU A 334 18.18 -17.29 4.88
CA LEU A 334 18.13 -17.90 6.22
C LEU A 334 17.06 -19.00 6.33
N LEU A 335 16.12 -19.03 5.40
CA LEU A 335 15.03 -19.97 5.40
C LEU A 335 15.29 -21.07 4.36
N PRO A 336 14.72 -22.27 4.55
CA PRO A 336 14.63 -23.24 3.47
C PRO A 336 14.01 -22.57 2.24
N GLU A 337 14.55 -22.83 1.05
CA GLU A 337 14.12 -22.19 -0.20
C GLU A 337 12.61 -22.22 -0.36
N ALA A 338 11.99 -23.39 -0.19
CA ALA A 338 10.53 -23.54 -0.24
C ALA A 338 9.81 -22.62 0.78
N THR A 339 10.34 -22.43 1.99
CA THR A 339 9.73 -21.56 3.01
C THR A 339 9.88 -20.07 2.66
N ALA A 340 11.07 -19.65 2.23
CA ALA A 340 11.30 -18.26 1.78
C ALA A 340 10.38 -17.92 0.61
N VAL A 341 10.34 -18.81 -0.38
CA VAL A 341 9.54 -18.68 -1.59
C VAL A 341 8.06 -18.54 -1.25
N LEU A 342 7.52 -19.45 -0.43
CA LEU A 342 6.10 -19.40 -0.07
C LEU A 342 5.76 -18.12 0.69
N LEU A 343 6.60 -17.72 1.65
CA LEU A 343 6.34 -16.56 2.47
C LEU A 343 6.37 -15.26 1.66
N PHE A 344 7.50 -14.98 0.99
CA PHE A 344 7.65 -13.75 0.22
C PHE A 344 6.76 -13.76 -1.02
N GLY A 345 6.58 -14.91 -1.66
CA GLY A 345 5.63 -15.08 -2.76
C GLY A 345 4.21 -14.67 -2.35
N THR A 346 3.72 -15.16 -1.21
CA THR A 346 2.42 -14.77 -0.68
C THR A 346 2.34 -13.26 -0.45
N PHE A 347 3.40 -12.65 0.09
CA PHE A 347 3.42 -11.21 0.38
C PHE A 347 3.34 -10.35 -0.89
N TYR A 348 4.10 -10.70 -1.94
CA TYR A 348 4.00 -10.01 -3.22
C TYR A 348 2.62 -10.17 -3.85
N LEU A 349 2.01 -11.37 -3.78
CA LEU A 349 0.68 -11.60 -4.33
C LEU A 349 -0.40 -10.78 -3.62
N VAL A 350 -0.37 -10.71 -2.29
CA VAL A 350 -1.28 -9.85 -1.50
C VAL A 350 -1.11 -8.39 -1.91
N ALA A 351 0.12 -7.92 -2.10
CA ALA A 351 0.38 -6.54 -2.55
C ALA A 351 -0.16 -6.28 -3.98
N MET A 352 -0.03 -7.26 -4.88
CA MET A 352 -0.54 -7.19 -6.24
C MET A 352 -2.07 -7.15 -6.28
N ASP A 353 -2.73 -8.06 -5.56
CA ASP A 353 -4.19 -8.11 -5.48
C ASP A 353 -4.77 -6.83 -4.86
N PHE A 354 -4.16 -6.35 -3.77
CA PHE A 354 -4.59 -5.09 -3.16
C PHE A 354 -4.52 -3.93 -4.15
N THR A 355 -3.39 -3.80 -4.87
CA THR A 355 -3.19 -2.73 -5.84
C THR A 355 -4.21 -2.80 -6.98
N LEU A 356 -4.43 -3.99 -7.55
CA LEU A 356 -5.38 -4.19 -8.64
C LEU A 356 -6.81 -3.90 -8.18
N LEU A 357 -7.23 -4.45 -7.03
CA LEU A 357 -8.57 -4.22 -6.50
C LEU A 357 -8.78 -2.74 -6.18
N ASN A 358 -7.79 -2.07 -5.61
CA ASN A 358 -7.88 -0.64 -5.33
C ASN A 358 -8.06 0.18 -6.60
N ALA A 359 -7.37 -0.19 -7.69
CA ALA A 359 -7.56 0.45 -8.99
C ALA A 359 -8.97 0.20 -9.56
N MET A 360 -9.48 -1.03 -9.41
CA MET A 360 -10.86 -1.37 -9.80
C MET A 360 -11.91 -0.61 -8.99
N ASP A 361 -11.67 -0.37 -7.69
CA ASP A 361 -12.54 0.44 -6.83
C ASP A 361 -12.60 1.90 -7.33
N HIS A 362 -11.44 2.49 -7.61
CA HIS A 362 -11.37 3.84 -8.20
C HIS A 362 -12.02 3.91 -9.59
N ALA A 363 -12.09 2.80 -10.32
CA ALA A 363 -12.74 2.70 -11.62
C ALA A 363 -14.23 2.32 -11.57
N ASP A 364 -14.79 2.01 -10.39
CA ASP A 364 -16.13 1.43 -10.18
C ASP A 364 -16.38 0.08 -10.88
N THR A 365 -15.35 -0.76 -11.03
CA THR A 365 -15.45 -2.06 -11.71
C THR A 365 -15.43 -3.26 -10.77
N THR A 366 -15.35 -3.04 -9.48
CA THR A 366 -15.44 -4.08 -8.45
C THR A 366 -16.50 -3.75 -7.42
N THR A 367 -17.10 -4.79 -6.85
CA THR A 367 -17.96 -4.70 -5.66
C THR A 367 -17.32 -5.40 -4.45
N LEU A 368 -16.12 -5.99 -4.65
CA LEU A 368 -15.39 -6.73 -3.63
C LEU A 368 -14.90 -5.81 -2.52
N ILE A 369 -14.39 -4.64 -2.91
CA ILE A 369 -14.04 -3.55 -2.01
C ILE A 369 -14.70 -2.28 -2.54
N VAL A 370 -15.16 -1.43 -1.61
CA VAL A 370 -15.72 -0.12 -1.93
C VAL A 370 -15.16 0.87 -0.91
N PHE A 371 -14.11 1.60 -1.26
CA PHE A 371 -13.42 2.53 -0.36
C PHE A 371 -13.71 3.98 -0.73
N VAL A 372 -13.78 4.29 -2.03
CA VAL A 372 -14.00 5.65 -2.53
C VAL A 372 -15.15 5.68 -3.56
N PRO A 373 -15.80 6.84 -3.77
CA PRO A 373 -16.61 7.04 -4.96
C PRO A 373 -15.72 7.01 -6.20
N GLY A 374 -15.85 5.99 -7.06
CA GLY A 374 -15.03 5.85 -8.25
C GLY A 374 -15.42 6.81 -9.40
N VAL A 375 -14.72 6.65 -10.52
CA VAL A 375 -14.85 7.48 -11.73
C VAL A 375 -16.28 7.58 -12.25
N VAL A 376 -17.01 6.45 -12.33
CA VAL A 376 -18.38 6.40 -12.84
C VAL A 376 -19.35 7.05 -11.87
N GLN A 377 -19.20 6.81 -10.57
CA GLN A 377 -20.02 7.42 -9.53
C GLN A 377 -19.85 8.94 -9.49
N ILE A 378 -18.59 9.42 -9.50
CA ILE A 378 -18.28 10.86 -9.57
C ILE A 378 -18.90 11.48 -10.83
N SER A 379 -18.75 10.81 -11.97
CA SER A 379 -19.27 11.30 -13.25
C SER A 379 -20.79 11.38 -13.26
N ARG A 380 -21.49 10.37 -12.75
CA ARG A 380 -22.96 10.41 -12.63
C ARG A 380 -23.43 11.54 -11.72
N ALA A 381 -22.76 11.76 -10.60
CA ALA A 381 -23.14 12.82 -9.67
C ALA A 381 -22.90 14.23 -10.23
N ALA A 382 -21.89 14.42 -11.07
CA ALA A 382 -21.58 15.71 -11.68
C ALA A 382 -22.41 16.02 -12.94
N LEU A 383 -22.91 14.98 -13.62
CA LEU A 383 -23.59 15.09 -14.92
C LEU A 383 -25.10 14.81 -14.85
N ALA A 384 -25.63 14.40 -13.70
CA ALA A 384 -27.06 14.36 -13.41
C ALA A 384 -27.61 15.78 -13.27
#